data_AF-A0AAD9Z6I0-F1
#
_entry.id   AF-A0AAD9Z6I0-F1
#
_cell.length_a   1.000
_cell.length_b   1.000
_cell.length_c   1.000
_cell.angle_alpha   90.00
_cell.angle_beta   90.00
_cell.angle_gamma   90.00
#
_symmetry.space_group_name_H-M   'P 1'
#
loop_
_entity.id
_entity.type
_entity.pdbx_description
1 polymer ?
#
loop_
_entity_poly.entity_id
_entity_poly.type
_entity_poly.pdbx_seq_one_letter_code
_entity_poly.pdbx_strand_id
1 'polypeptide(L)'
;MRATFYFQLHASARQLSLKQASSVPLAQVCNASLPKALCIEKYAAVMPYHFFRPTSNGTSTPTFRSTSVPNDTSFGLVNQSDFLVFDRERGLDLLGPNPSYDTFHDGPIYWGASGGNDSIGGMEQRVGLRTLDPMTNQSTTILNNYFGYYFNTVGDLFMHPVTGDVWFTDPQYSWFNKLTGTAQQLESATYRFTATTGSVHLVEDTLLQPNGIAISPDLSTICISDKGAESGPIDGRLGSLGATINATGKGTIYAYDVMGNGVYIGKKRSVYLAQDWVPDGFKVAANGYIVTGARFGVNVLDPIRTLLVRVQTNYTVQNFAWTRPDLTTLWLMGQGGISKADWNLKGQELK
;
A
#
# COMPACT_ATOMS: atom_id res chain seq x y z
N MET A 1 -55.30 0.71 -19.87
CA MET A 1 -54.08 0.23 -20.55
C MET A 1 -52.93 0.15 -19.56
N ARG A 2 -52.52 -1.07 -19.21
CA ARG A 2 -51.12 -1.53 -19.13
C ARG A 2 -51.21 -3.03 -18.86
N ALA A 3 -51.01 -3.79 -19.92
CA ALA A 3 -50.90 -5.24 -19.87
C ALA A 3 -49.57 -5.60 -19.21
N THR A 4 -49.59 -6.54 -18.27
CA THR A 4 -48.38 -7.29 -17.90
C THR A 4 -48.59 -8.70 -18.42
N PHE A 5 -47.87 -9.01 -19.50
CA PHE A 5 -47.83 -10.35 -20.08
C PHE A 5 -46.88 -11.22 -19.25
N TYR A 6 -47.38 -12.35 -18.73
CA TYR A 6 -46.52 -13.47 -18.33
C TYR A 6 -46.46 -14.42 -19.53
N PHE A 7 -45.27 -14.59 -20.11
CA PHE A 7 -44.98 -15.69 -21.03
C PHE A 7 -44.52 -16.91 -20.23
N GLN A 8 -44.83 -18.10 -20.77
CA GLN A 8 -44.84 -19.40 -20.10
C GLN A 8 -43.95 -20.43 -20.86
N LEU A 9 -43.60 -21.54 -20.18
CA LEU A 9 -43.21 -22.90 -20.69
C LEU A 9 -41.74 -23.09 -21.16
N HIS A 10 -41.05 -24.23 -21.00
CA HIS A 10 -41.25 -25.53 -20.33
C HIS A 10 -39.88 -26.26 -20.25
N ALA A 11 -39.63 -27.08 -19.22
CA ALA A 11 -38.70 -28.21 -19.34
C ALA A 11 -39.06 -29.32 -18.34
N SER A 12 -39.38 -30.49 -18.91
CA SER A 12 -39.46 -31.84 -18.32
C SER A 12 -39.05 -31.97 -16.85
N ALA A 13 -40.00 -32.34 -15.99
CA ALA A 13 -39.70 -32.92 -14.68
C ALA A 13 -39.12 -34.33 -14.89
N ARG A 14 -37.82 -34.41 -15.22
CA ARG A 14 -37.03 -35.56 -14.77
C ARG A 14 -36.96 -35.44 -13.25
N GLN A 15 -37.53 -36.40 -12.55
CA GLN A 15 -37.25 -36.61 -11.15
C GLN A 15 -35.72 -36.77 -11.04
N LEU A 16 -35.04 -35.71 -10.59
CA LEU A 16 -33.67 -35.82 -10.12
C LEU A 16 -33.77 -36.72 -8.90
N SER A 17 -33.56 -38.03 -9.12
CA SER A 17 -33.15 -38.91 -8.06
C SER A 17 -31.88 -38.28 -7.50
N LEU A 18 -32.02 -37.56 -6.38
CA LEU A 18 -30.92 -37.34 -5.47
C LEU A 18 -30.54 -38.73 -5.00
N LYS A 19 -29.67 -39.40 -5.77
CA LYS A 19 -28.89 -40.51 -5.25
C LYS A 19 -28.37 -40.03 -3.92
N GLN A 20 -28.69 -40.79 -2.87
CA GLN A 20 -28.15 -40.61 -1.53
C GLN A 20 -26.69 -40.25 -1.70
N ALA A 21 -26.33 -39.02 -1.30
CA ALA A 21 -25.02 -38.47 -1.59
C ALA A 21 -24.01 -39.49 -1.10
N SER A 22 -23.19 -40.03 -2.01
CA SER A 22 -21.89 -40.52 -1.59
C SER A 22 -21.30 -39.40 -0.74
N SER A 23 -20.72 -39.74 0.41
CA SER A 23 -20.17 -38.81 1.40
C SER A 23 -18.95 -38.07 0.83
N VAL A 24 -19.13 -37.33 -0.25
CA VAL A 24 -18.13 -36.44 -0.84
C VAL A 24 -17.96 -35.33 0.18
N PRO A 25 -16.75 -35.17 0.75
CA PRO A 25 -16.49 -34.09 1.68
C PRO A 25 -16.76 -32.75 1.00
N LEU A 26 -17.39 -31.81 1.71
CA LEU A 26 -17.65 -30.46 1.22
C LEU A 26 -16.37 -29.71 0.81
N ALA A 27 -15.26 -30.05 1.44
CA ALA A 27 -13.97 -29.43 1.24
C ALA A 27 -12.89 -30.51 1.15
N GLN A 28 -12.05 -30.47 0.12
CA GLN A 28 -10.94 -31.41 -0.04
C GLN A 28 -9.80 -30.78 -0.82
N VAL A 29 -8.57 -31.25 -0.62
CA VAL A 29 -7.40 -30.76 -1.37
C VAL A 29 -7.61 -30.98 -2.88
N CYS A 30 -7.45 -29.92 -3.68
CA CYS A 30 -7.70 -29.95 -5.12
C CYS A 30 -6.69 -30.80 -5.89
N ASN A 31 -5.44 -30.82 -5.45
CA ASN A 31 -4.33 -31.51 -6.08
C ASN A 31 -3.29 -31.80 -4.99
N ALA A 32 -2.76 -33.02 -4.93
CA ALA A 32 -1.74 -33.38 -3.95
C ALA A 32 -0.48 -32.50 -4.04
N SER A 33 -0.19 -31.97 -5.23
CA SER A 33 0.91 -31.03 -5.46
C SER A 33 0.62 -29.62 -4.92
N LEU A 34 -0.64 -29.32 -4.59
CA LEU A 34 -1.14 -28.03 -4.09
C LEU A 34 -1.85 -28.22 -2.75
N PRO A 35 -1.13 -28.57 -1.65
CA PRO A 35 -1.74 -28.93 -0.37
C PRO A 35 -2.56 -27.80 0.27
N LYS A 36 -2.37 -26.57 -0.22
CA LYS A 36 -3.03 -25.35 0.23
C LYS A 36 -4.20 -24.87 -0.65
N ALA A 37 -4.46 -25.54 -1.77
CA ALA A 37 -5.61 -25.27 -2.62
C ALA A 37 -6.74 -26.27 -2.31
N LEU A 38 -7.88 -25.76 -1.86
CA LEU A 38 -9.01 -26.54 -1.39
C LEU A 38 -10.20 -26.40 -2.35
N CYS A 39 -10.69 -27.53 -2.82
CA CYS A 39 -11.81 -27.62 -3.73
C CYS A 39 -13.09 -27.70 -2.90
N ILE A 40 -14.02 -26.80 -3.20
CA ILE A 40 -15.31 -26.70 -2.51
C ILE A 40 -16.37 -27.39 -3.36
N GLU A 41 -16.91 -28.48 -2.85
CA GLU A 41 -17.88 -29.30 -3.57
C GLU A 41 -19.16 -28.50 -3.81
N LYS A 42 -19.60 -28.46 -5.08
CA LYS A 42 -20.84 -27.80 -5.53
C LYS A 42 -21.02 -26.40 -4.94
N TYR A 43 -19.96 -25.60 -4.90
CA TYR A 43 -19.99 -24.22 -4.40
C TYR A 43 -20.43 -24.10 -2.93
N ALA A 44 -20.41 -25.21 -2.19
CA ALA A 44 -21.07 -25.36 -0.89
C ALA A 44 -22.56 -24.94 -0.92
N ALA A 45 -23.23 -25.08 -2.07
CA ALA A 45 -24.63 -24.77 -2.24
C ALA A 45 -25.55 -25.84 -1.61
N VAL A 46 -25.01 -27.03 -1.31
CA VAL A 46 -25.73 -28.15 -0.69
C VAL A 46 -24.94 -28.62 0.53
N MET A 47 -25.05 -27.87 1.63
CA MET A 47 -24.43 -28.24 2.91
C MET A 47 -25.33 -29.22 3.68
N PRO A 48 -24.78 -30.22 4.39
CA PRO A 48 -25.56 -31.08 5.25
C PRO A 48 -26.13 -30.26 6.41
N TYR A 49 -27.41 -30.48 6.71
CA TYR A 49 -28.05 -29.87 7.87
C TYR A 49 -27.46 -30.48 9.15
N HIS A 50 -27.22 -29.72 10.22
CA HIS A 50 -27.32 -28.26 10.29
C HIS A 50 -26.01 -27.60 9.88
N PHE A 51 -26.10 -26.39 9.34
CA PHE A 51 -24.96 -25.50 9.17
C PHE A 51 -25.33 -24.11 9.68
N PHE A 52 -24.35 -23.35 10.13
CA PHE A 52 -24.57 -22.04 10.74
C PHE A 52 -23.46 -21.08 10.37
N ARG A 53 -23.79 -19.83 10.04
CA ARG A 53 -22.85 -18.71 9.91
C ARG A 53 -23.35 -17.56 10.79
N PRO A 54 -22.51 -16.98 11.67
CA PRO A 54 -22.90 -15.82 12.48
C PRO A 54 -23.33 -14.63 11.62
N THR A 55 -24.16 -13.74 12.16
CA THR A 55 -24.46 -12.42 11.56
C THR A 55 -23.46 -11.36 12.06
N SER A 56 -23.28 -10.29 11.29
CA SER A 56 -22.35 -9.20 11.67
C SER A 56 -22.82 -8.50 12.95
N ASN A 57 -21.91 -8.23 13.88
CA ASN A 57 -22.19 -7.59 15.17
C ASN A 57 -21.57 -6.19 15.31
N GLY A 58 -21.24 -5.52 14.21
CA GLY A 58 -20.66 -4.17 14.19
C GLY A 58 -19.14 -4.10 14.42
N THR A 59 -18.52 -5.15 14.97
CA THR A 59 -17.06 -5.25 15.17
C THR A 59 -16.40 -6.36 14.36
N SER A 60 -17.17 -7.32 13.85
CA SER A 60 -16.67 -8.40 12.99
C SER A 60 -17.59 -8.66 11.80
N THR A 61 -16.98 -8.89 10.64
CA THR A 61 -17.69 -9.31 9.42
C THR A 61 -17.51 -10.82 9.23
N PRO A 62 -18.57 -11.64 9.36
CA PRO A 62 -18.46 -13.09 9.20
C PRO A 62 -18.06 -13.44 7.76
N THR A 63 -17.03 -14.27 7.61
CA THR A 63 -16.51 -14.70 6.30
C THR A 63 -17.00 -16.10 5.94
N PHE A 64 -16.70 -16.58 4.72
CA PHE A 64 -16.98 -17.96 4.33
C PHE A 64 -16.38 -18.99 5.31
N ARG A 65 -15.20 -18.68 5.87
CA ARG A 65 -14.49 -19.48 6.88
C ARG A 65 -15.24 -19.61 8.21
N SER A 66 -16.13 -18.66 8.51
CA SER A 66 -16.92 -18.66 9.75
C SER A 66 -18.16 -19.58 9.70
N THR A 67 -18.40 -20.28 8.59
CA THR A 67 -19.47 -21.29 8.52
C THR A 67 -19.09 -22.55 9.29
N SER A 68 -19.91 -22.91 10.27
CA SER A 68 -19.88 -24.20 10.95
C SER A 68 -20.74 -25.20 10.19
N VAL A 69 -20.19 -26.37 9.88
CA VAL A 69 -20.90 -27.51 9.29
C VAL A 69 -20.61 -28.77 10.13
N PRO A 70 -21.27 -28.96 11.28
CA PRO A 70 -20.90 -30.03 12.22
C PRO A 70 -20.98 -31.45 11.65
N ASN A 71 -21.84 -31.66 10.66
CA ASN A 71 -22.02 -32.95 9.99
C ASN A 71 -21.04 -33.19 8.83
N ASP A 72 -20.12 -32.26 8.59
CA ASP A 72 -19.01 -32.45 7.65
C ASP A 72 -17.75 -31.71 8.14
N THR A 73 -16.91 -32.44 8.87
CA THR A 73 -15.68 -31.92 9.47
C THR A 73 -14.65 -31.48 8.44
N SER A 74 -14.77 -31.92 7.17
CA SER A 74 -13.86 -31.50 6.11
C SER A 74 -13.93 -30.00 5.84
N PHE A 75 -15.07 -29.36 6.14
CA PHE A 75 -15.22 -27.91 6.02
C PHE A 75 -14.22 -27.14 6.90
N GLY A 76 -13.71 -27.76 7.97
CA GLY A 76 -12.63 -27.19 8.79
C GLY A 76 -11.32 -26.93 8.03
N LEU A 77 -11.08 -27.62 6.91
CA LEU A 77 -9.91 -27.40 6.04
C LEU A 77 -9.89 -26.01 5.42
N VAL A 78 -11.06 -25.35 5.28
CA VAL A 78 -11.20 -23.97 4.76
C VAL A 78 -10.39 -22.96 5.58
N ASN A 79 -10.17 -23.24 6.87
CA ASN A 79 -9.37 -22.37 7.74
C ASN A 79 -7.86 -22.47 7.46
N GLN A 80 -7.41 -23.60 6.91
CA GLN A 80 -6.00 -23.93 6.71
C GLN A 80 -5.54 -23.77 5.26
N SER A 81 -6.49 -23.52 4.36
CA SER A 81 -6.27 -23.34 2.93
C SER A 81 -6.00 -21.88 2.56
N ASP A 82 -5.20 -21.74 1.52
CA ASP A 82 -4.76 -20.47 0.94
C ASP A 82 -5.66 -20.08 -0.24
N PHE A 83 -6.10 -21.08 -1.02
CA PHE A 83 -6.97 -20.91 -2.17
C PHE A 83 -8.23 -21.75 -2.01
N LEU A 84 -9.40 -21.14 -2.29
CA LEU A 84 -10.66 -21.86 -2.41
C LEU A 84 -11.04 -21.96 -3.88
N VAL A 85 -11.19 -23.18 -4.38
CA VAL A 85 -11.48 -23.49 -5.77
C VAL A 85 -12.88 -24.07 -5.86
N PHE A 86 -13.80 -23.33 -6.46
CA PHE A 86 -15.21 -23.76 -6.56
C PHE A 86 -15.51 -24.52 -7.86
N ASP A 87 -14.63 -24.40 -8.85
CA ASP A 87 -14.63 -25.16 -10.10
C ASP A 87 -13.22 -25.75 -10.26
N ARG A 88 -13.09 -27.06 -10.08
CA ARG A 88 -11.79 -27.72 -9.99
C ARG A 88 -10.96 -27.58 -11.26
N GLU A 89 -11.58 -27.79 -12.42
CA GLU A 89 -10.88 -27.79 -13.70
C GLU A 89 -10.40 -26.38 -14.05
N ARG A 90 -11.34 -25.43 -14.10
CA ARG A 90 -11.01 -24.04 -14.46
C ARG A 90 -10.19 -23.34 -13.39
N GLY A 91 -10.42 -23.66 -12.12
CA GLY A 91 -9.68 -23.08 -11.02
C GLY A 91 -8.24 -23.58 -10.93
N LEU A 92 -7.97 -24.86 -11.21
CA LEU A 92 -6.60 -25.37 -11.25
C LEU A 92 -5.82 -24.85 -12.46
N ASP A 93 -6.48 -24.70 -13.62
CA ASP A 93 -5.90 -24.05 -14.80
C ASP A 93 -5.47 -22.60 -14.48
N LEU A 94 -6.33 -21.85 -13.79
CA LEU A 94 -6.03 -20.48 -13.34
C LEU A 94 -4.93 -20.41 -12.27
N LEU A 95 -4.90 -21.37 -11.33
CA LEU A 95 -3.89 -21.40 -10.27
C LEU A 95 -2.50 -21.78 -10.79
N GLY A 96 -2.42 -22.52 -11.90
CA GLY A 96 -1.17 -23.02 -12.42
C GLY A 96 -0.49 -24.04 -11.48
N PRO A 97 0.76 -24.42 -11.76
CA PRO A 97 1.43 -25.50 -11.05
C PRO A 97 1.92 -25.11 -9.64
N ASN A 98 2.14 -23.82 -9.36
CA ASN A 98 2.69 -23.32 -8.10
C ASN A 98 2.01 -21.99 -7.69
N PRO A 99 0.71 -21.98 -7.34
CA PRO A 99 0.02 -20.79 -6.88
C PRO A 99 0.56 -20.35 -5.53
N SER A 100 0.89 -19.07 -5.42
CA SER A 100 1.24 -18.38 -4.18
C SER A 100 0.35 -17.15 -4.03
N TYR A 101 -0.07 -16.87 -2.80
CA TYR A 101 -0.73 -15.62 -2.46
C TYR A 101 0.12 -14.97 -1.39
N ASP A 102 0.52 -13.73 -1.64
CA ASP A 102 1.32 -13.00 -0.68
C ASP A 102 0.42 -12.14 0.18
N THR A 103 0.58 -12.32 1.47
CA THR A 103 0.31 -11.31 2.48
C THR A 103 1.66 -10.92 3.08
N PHE A 104 1.85 -9.64 3.36
CA PHE A 104 3.01 -9.13 4.10
C PHE A 104 3.29 -10.05 5.30
N HIS A 105 4.45 -10.72 5.27
CA HIS A 105 4.83 -11.71 6.27
C HIS A 105 6.09 -11.23 7.00
N ASP A 106 5.98 -11.20 8.33
CA ASP A 106 7.05 -11.09 9.31
C ASP A 106 7.75 -9.73 9.41
N GLY A 107 7.15 -8.84 10.21
CA GLY A 107 7.79 -7.63 10.71
C GLY A 107 6.79 -6.51 10.94
N PRO A 108 7.17 -5.47 11.68
CA PRO A 108 6.37 -4.25 11.72
C PRO A 108 6.40 -3.52 10.36
N ILE A 109 5.26 -2.95 9.96
CA ILE A 109 5.18 -1.96 8.88
C ILE A 109 5.78 -0.66 9.38
N TYR A 110 6.79 -0.15 8.68
CA TYR A 110 7.31 1.19 8.91
C TYR A 110 6.46 2.20 8.16
N TRP A 111 5.99 3.24 8.85
CA TRP A 111 5.18 4.29 8.23
C TRP A 111 5.44 5.65 8.88
N GLY A 112 5.35 6.69 8.06
CA GLY A 112 5.36 8.07 8.50
C GLY A 112 3.98 8.50 9.00
N ALA A 113 3.93 9.07 10.20
CA ALA A 113 2.72 9.66 10.73
C ALA A 113 2.67 11.16 10.42
N SER A 114 1.77 11.58 9.53
CA SER A 114 1.60 12.98 9.08
C SER A 114 0.72 13.84 9.98
N GLY A 115 0.46 13.43 11.22
CA GLY A 115 -0.44 14.14 12.12
C GLY A 115 -0.13 13.89 13.58
N GLY A 116 -0.60 14.81 14.42
CA GLY A 116 -0.52 14.71 15.87
C GLY A 116 -1.70 15.38 16.53
N ASN A 117 -2.25 14.74 17.54
CA ASN A 117 -3.30 15.31 18.38
C ASN A 117 -3.03 14.88 19.82
N ASP A 118 -3.19 15.83 20.73
CA ASP A 118 -2.97 15.65 22.16
C ASP A 118 -3.93 14.61 22.77
N SER A 119 -5.06 14.33 22.10
CA SER A 119 -5.94 13.22 22.46
C SER A 119 -6.74 12.68 21.27
N ILE A 120 -6.41 11.47 20.82
CA ILE A 120 -7.30 10.62 20.01
C ILE A 120 -7.60 9.39 20.86
N GLY A 121 -8.83 9.31 21.40
CA GLY A 121 -9.24 8.16 22.23
C GLY A 121 -8.40 7.97 23.50
N GLY A 122 -7.85 9.04 24.08
CA GLY A 122 -7.00 8.97 25.27
C GLY A 122 -5.53 8.64 25.01
N MET A 123 -5.11 8.56 23.75
CA MET A 123 -3.70 8.42 23.35
C MET A 123 -3.18 9.73 22.74
N GLU A 124 -2.00 10.16 23.20
CA GLU A 124 -1.25 11.25 22.57
C GLU A 124 -0.54 10.72 21.33
N GLN A 125 -0.89 11.22 20.14
CA GLN A 125 -0.20 10.88 18.91
C GLN A 125 0.57 12.10 18.41
N ARG A 126 1.81 11.85 18.00
CA ARG A 126 2.73 12.86 17.44
C ARG A 126 3.24 12.38 16.09
N VAL A 127 3.60 13.36 15.25
CA VAL A 127 4.34 13.15 14.01
C VAL A 127 5.60 12.33 14.31
N GLY A 128 5.91 11.39 13.45
CA GLY A 128 7.09 10.56 13.62
C GLY A 128 7.08 9.30 12.77
N LEU A 129 8.22 8.62 12.79
CA LEU A 129 8.39 7.29 12.25
C LEU A 129 7.81 6.28 13.24
N ARG A 130 6.92 5.42 12.75
CA ARG A 130 6.23 4.42 13.55
C ARG A 130 6.35 3.04 12.94
N THR A 131 6.27 2.03 13.80
CA THR A 131 5.90 0.68 13.41
C THR A 131 4.41 0.47 13.57
N LEU A 132 3.85 -0.45 12.78
CA LEU A 132 2.56 -1.09 13.01
C LEU A 132 2.75 -2.58 12.80
N ASP A 133 2.48 -3.38 13.84
CA ASP A 133 2.31 -4.82 13.67
C ASP A 133 0.86 -5.05 13.18
N PRO A 134 0.66 -5.49 11.92
CA PRO A 134 -0.68 -5.68 11.37
C PRO A 134 -1.42 -6.86 12.02
N MET A 135 -0.73 -7.76 12.73
CA MET A 135 -1.33 -8.91 13.40
C MET A 135 -1.91 -8.55 14.76
N THR A 136 -1.21 -7.69 15.50
CA THR A 136 -1.64 -7.25 16.84
C THR A 136 -2.30 -5.87 16.83
N ASN A 137 -2.21 -5.14 15.72
CA ASN A 137 -2.56 -3.73 15.58
C ASN A 137 -1.79 -2.81 16.55
N GLN A 138 -0.66 -3.29 17.09
CA GLN A 138 0.19 -2.52 17.98
C GLN A 138 1.06 -1.57 17.17
N SER A 139 1.04 -0.29 17.54
CA SER A 139 1.95 0.71 16.98
C SER A 139 2.97 1.17 18.00
N THR A 140 4.23 1.29 17.58
CA THR A 140 5.31 1.84 18.42
C THR A 140 5.94 3.04 17.72
N THR A 141 6.19 4.10 18.48
CA THR A 141 6.97 5.25 17.99
C THR A 141 8.44 4.84 17.95
N ILE A 142 9.06 4.92 16.77
CA ILE A 142 10.50 4.69 16.60
C ILE A 142 11.26 5.99 16.85
N LEU A 143 10.80 7.06 16.22
CA LEU A 143 11.45 8.36 16.23
C LEU A 143 10.40 9.45 16.00
N ASN A 144 10.44 10.54 16.76
CA ASN A 144 9.48 11.65 16.64
C ASN A 144 10.10 13.05 16.76
N ASN A 145 11.41 13.16 17.00
CA ASN A 145 12.08 14.44 17.16
C ASN A 145 13.52 14.39 16.65
N TYR A 146 14.07 15.57 16.38
CA TYR A 146 15.48 15.83 16.14
C TYR A 146 15.99 16.83 17.17
N PHE A 147 16.90 16.40 18.06
CA PHE A 147 17.40 17.20 19.18
C PHE A 147 16.31 17.86 20.04
N GLY A 148 15.18 17.19 20.25
CA GLY A 148 14.05 17.70 21.04
C GLY A 148 13.06 18.57 20.27
N TYR A 149 13.34 18.89 19.00
CA TYR A 149 12.38 19.53 18.10
C TYR A 149 11.58 18.48 17.34
N TYR A 150 10.25 18.58 17.37
CA TYR A 150 9.37 17.69 16.63
C TYR A 150 9.60 17.81 15.12
N PHE A 151 9.54 16.68 14.43
CA PHE A 151 9.43 16.65 12.98
C PHE A 151 8.14 17.32 12.52
N ASN A 152 8.19 17.92 11.33
CA ASN A 152 7.06 18.60 10.71
C ASN A 152 6.01 17.59 10.19
N THR A 153 6.45 16.65 9.34
CA THR A 153 5.69 15.57 8.73
C THR A 153 6.66 14.49 8.29
N VAL A 154 6.63 13.27 8.85
CA VAL A 154 7.36 12.17 8.18
C VAL A 154 6.60 11.81 6.91
N GLY A 155 7.04 12.37 5.78
CA GLY A 155 6.35 12.38 4.49
C GLY A 155 6.38 11.03 3.78
N ASP A 156 7.50 10.72 3.13
CA ASP A 156 7.78 9.40 2.58
C ASP A 156 9.11 8.87 3.13
N LEU A 157 9.35 7.57 2.97
CA LEU A 157 10.55 6.92 3.45
C LEU A 157 10.94 5.71 2.61
N PHE A 158 12.22 5.35 2.69
CA PHE A 158 12.67 4.01 2.33
C PHE A 158 13.62 3.46 3.39
N MET A 159 13.68 2.14 3.50
CA MET A 159 14.69 1.44 4.30
C MET A 159 15.83 1.03 3.38
N HIS A 160 17.06 1.35 3.76
CA HIS A 160 18.23 0.95 3.00
C HIS A 160 18.39 -0.58 3.06
N PRO A 161 18.39 -1.30 1.93
CA PRO A 161 18.24 -2.77 1.87
C PRO A 161 19.48 -3.56 2.34
N VAL A 162 20.45 -2.88 2.96
CA VAL A 162 21.72 -3.48 3.41
C VAL A 162 22.02 -3.02 4.83
N THR A 163 21.98 -1.71 5.09
CA THR A 163 22.26 -1.17 6.44
C THR A 163 21.04 -1.18 7.35
N GLY A 164 19.82 -1.24 6.80
CA GLY A 164 18.58 -1.07 7.56
C GLY A 164 18.32 0.39 8.00
N ASP A 165 19.16 1.35 7.58
CA ASP A 165 18.95 2.77 7.85
C ASP A 165 17.64 3.23 7.22
N VAL A 166 16.87 4.05 7.93
CA VAL A 166 15.64 4.64 7.41
C VAL A 166 15.94 6.05 6.90
N TRP A 167 15.69 6.28 5.62
CA TRP A 167 15.80 7.59 4.99
C TRP A 167 14.40 8.15 4.80
N PHE A 168 14.15 9.37 5.26
CA PHE A 168 12.81 9.95 5.26
C PHE A 168 12.84 11.45 5.03
N THR A 169 11.74 11.97 4.48
CA THR A 169 11.54 13.40 4.25
C THR A 169 10.69 14.03 5.34
N ASP A 170 10.94 15.29 5.67
CA ASP A 170 10.24 16.08 6.68
C ASP A 170 9.57 17.36 6.13
N PRO A 171 8.61 17.28 5.20
CA PRO A 171 7.86 18.44 4.71
C PRO A 171 6.91 19.03 5.77
N GLN A 172 6.25 20.14 5.45
CA GLN A 172 5.39 20.88 6.40
C GLN A 172 3.88 20.59 6.25
N TYR A 173 3.50 19.51 5.57
CA TYR A 173 2.10 19.23 5.21
C TYR A 173 1.17 19.09 6.41
N SER A 174 1.65 18.52 7.53
CA SER A 174 0.84 18.33 8.75
C SER A 174 0.23 19.66 9.19
N TRP A 175 1.03 20.73 9.14
CA TRP A 175 0.59 22.07 9.51
C TRP A 175 -0.35 22.66 8.45
N PHE A 176 0.04 22.60 7.17
CA PHE A 176 -0.76 23.13 6.06
C PHE A 176 -2.17 22.51 6.02
N ASN A 177 -2.26 21.22 6.35
CA ASN A 177 -3.48 20.42 6.28
C ASN A 177 -4.22 20.31 7.63
N LYS A 178 -3.80 21.05 8.66
CA LYS A 178 -4.45 21.05 9.99
C LYS A 178 -4.47 19.67 10.67
N LEU A 179 -3.45 18.88 10.43
CA LEU A 179 -3.28 17.54 11.01
C LEU A 179 -2.49 17.57 12.33
N THR A 180 -1.98 18.74 12.74
CA THR A 180 -1.25 18.92 13.99
C THR A 180 -1.59 20.25 14.66
N GLY A 181 -1.60 20.25 16.00
CA GLY A 181 -1.64 21.46 16.84
C GLY A 181 -0.26 22.02 17.18
N THR A 182 0.81 21.28 16.87
CA THR A 182 2.19 21.70 17.11
C THR A 182 2.68 22.53 15.93
N ALA A 183 3.05 23.79 16.18
CA ALA A 183 3.69 24.64 15.18
C ALA A 183 5.02 24.06 14.72
N GLN A 184 5.42 24.32 13.48
CA GLN A 184 6.70 23.84 12.94
C GLN A 184 7.88 24.33 13.79
N GLN A 185 8.80 23.41 14.07
CA GLN A 185 9.99 23.66 14.88
C GLN A 185 11.30 23.45 14.09
N LEU A 186 11.20 22.76 12.95
CA LEU A 186 12.29 22.45 12.05
C LEU A 186 12.00 23.03 10.66
N GLU A 187 13.06 23.30 9.90
CA GLU A 187 12.93 23.52 8.47
C GLU A 187 12.53 22.23 7.75
N SER A 188 11.99 22.37 6.53
CA SER A 188 11.77 21.22 5.65
C SER A 188 13.12 20.60 5.28
N ALA A 189 13.32 19.32 5.59
CA ALA A 189 14.57 18.64 5.27
C ALA A 189 14.37 17.15 5.02
N THR A 190 15.44 16.48 4.59
CA THR A 190 15.53 15.02 4.52
C THR A 190 16.51 14.53 5.56
N TYR A 191 16.21 13.39 6.18
CA TYR A 191 17.00 12.80 7.25
C TYR A 191 17.29 11.33 6.99
N ARG A 192 18.35 10.85 7.65
CA ARG A 192 18.70 9.43 7.76
C ARG A 192 18.75 9.04 9.23
N PHE A 193 18.00 8.01 9.59
CA PHE A 193 17.99 7.40 10.92
C PHE A 193 18.68 6.03 10.90
N THR A 194 19.70 5.87 11.75
CA THR A 194 20.42 4.60 11.93
C THR A 194 19.90 3.89 13.17
N ALA A 195 19.04 2.89 12.97
CA ALA A 195 18.34 2.19 14.04
C ALA A 195 19.29 1.52 15.06
N THR A 196 20.48 1.08 14.63
CA THR A 196 21.46 0.43 15.50
C THR A 196 22.13 1.38 16.50
N THR A 197 22.21 2.68 16.19
CA THR A 197 22.87 3.69 17.05
C THR A 197 21.88 4.71 17.62
N GLY A 198 20.68 4.79 17.05
CA GLY A 198 19.71 5.84 17.34
C GLY A 198 20.07 7.20 16.72
N SER A 199 21.14 7.29 15.93
CA SER A 199 21.58 8.56 15.34
C SER A 199 20.66 9.00 14.19
N VAL A 200 20.40 10.31 14.14
CA VAL A 200 19.67 10.97 13.05
C VAL A 200 20.61 11.99 12.43
N HIS A 201 20.71 11.96 11.11
CA HIS A 201 21.52 12.88 10.33
C HIS A 201 20.64 13.66 9.35
N LEU A 202 20.78 14.98 9.34
CA LEU A 202 20.31 15.82 8.24
C LEU A 202 21.11 15.49 6.97
N VAL A 203 20.44 15.19 5.86
CA VAL A 203 21.11 14.78 4.61
C VAL A 203 20.87 15.73 3.44
N GLU A 204 19.78 16.50 3.45
CA GLU A 204 19.45 17.49 2.41
C GLU A 204 18.43 18.50 2.94
N ASP A 205 18.78 19.78 2.92
CA ASP A 205 18.03 20.91 3.49
C ASP A 205 17.71 22.01 2.45
N THR A 206 18.04 21.82 1.17
CA THR A 206 17.84 22.85 0.13
C THR A 206 16.53 22.68 -0.65
N LEU A 207 15.72 21.67 -0.33
CA LEU A 207 14.40 21.43 -0.94
C LEU A 207 13.30 22.16 -0.15
N LEU A 208 12.32 22.73 -0.85
CA LEU A 208 11.26 23.49 -0.19
C LEU A 208 10.26 22.59 0.54
N GLN A 209 9.81 21.52 -0.13
CA GLN A 209 8.89 20.53 0.44
C GLN A 209 9.29 19.13 -0.04
N PRO A 210 10.34 18.51 0.55
CA PRO A 210 10.76 17.17 0.18
C PRO A 210 9.62 16.17 0.45
N ASN A 211 9.38 15.20 -0.42
CA ASN A 211 8.31 14.22 -0.20
C ASN A 211 8.72 12.81 -0.63
N GLY A 212 8.45 12.40 -1.87
CA GLY A 212 8.82 11.08 -2.34
C GLY A 212 10.33 10.90 -2.24
N ILE A 213 10.78 9.76 -1.73
CA ILE A 213 12.20 9.42 -1.63
C ILE A 213 12.41 7.95 -1.96
N ALA A 214 13.39 7.65 -2.81
CA ALA A 214 13.73 6.27 -3.15
C ALA A 214 15.19 6.15 -3.59
N ILE A 215 15.75 4.96 -3.39
CA ILE A 215 17.10 4.58 -3.80
C ILE A 215 17.06 3.74 -5.08
N SER A 216 18.07 3.87 -5.93
CA SER A 216 18.24 3.03 -7.12
C SER A 216 18.59 1.57 -6.76
N PRO A 217 18.32 0.58 -7.65
CA PRO A 217 18.62 -0.82 -7.38
C PRO A 217 20.10 -1.13 -7.11
N ASP A 218 20.99 -0.36 -7.72
CA ASP A 218 22.44 -0.44 -7.54
C ASP A 218 22.95 0.36 -6.33
N LEU A 219 22.05 0.97 -5.55
CA LEU A 219 22.32 1.76 -4.34
C LEU A 219 23.20 2.99 -4.56
N SER A 220 23.40 3.41 -5.81
CA SER A 220 24.31 4.50 -6.16
C SER A 220 23.65 5.88 -6.19
N THR A 221 22.31 5.92 -6.31
CA THR A 221 21.55 7.15 -6.51
C THR A 221 20.34 7.19 -5.58
N ILE A 222 20.19 8.27 -4.81
CA ILE A 222 18.95 8.59 -4.10
C ILE A 222 18.23 9.69 -4.88
N CYS A 223 16.93 9.52 -5.12
CA CYS A 223 16.07 10.55 -5.68
C CYS A 223 15.13 11.09 -4.61
N ILE A 224 14.86 12.40 -4.66
CA ILE A 224 13.93 13.08 -3.75
C ILE A 224 13.04 14.01 -4.57
N SER A 225 11.72 13.96 -4.37
CA SER A 225 10.79 14.89 -4.99
C SER A 225 10.67 16.17 -4.15
N ASP A 226 10.63 17.32 -4.82
CA ASP A 226 10.35 18.62 -4.23
C ASP A 226 9.00 19.12 -4.73
N LYS A 227 8.04 19.16 -3.82
CA LYS A 227 6.69 19.66 -4.07
C LYS A 227 6.52 21.11 -3.62
N GLY A 228 7.57 21.94 -3.61
CA GLY A 228 7.49 23.34 -3.18
C GLY A 228 6.47 24.24 -3.91
N ALA A 229 5.85 23.78 -4.99
CA ALA A 229 4.65 24.38 -5.57
C ALA A 229 3.45 24.31 -4.61
N GLU A 230 3.42 23.36 -3.69
CA GLU A 230 2.48 23.24 -2.58
C GLU A 230 3.02 23.96 -1.34
N SER A 231 2.25 24.90 -0.80
CA SER A 231 2.67 25.69 0.36
C SER A 231 1.47 26.19 1.19
N GLY A 232 1.70 26.50 2.46
CA GLY A 232 0.69 27.11 3.33
C GLY A 232 1.31 28.14 4.29
N PRO A 233 0.48 28.97 4.96
CA PRO A 233 0.95 29.93 5.95
C PRO A 233 1.54 29.19 7.17
N ILE A 234 2.70 29.66 7.64
CA ILE A 234 3.38 29.12 8.82
C ILE A 234 2.92 29.85 10.10
N ASP A 235 2.57 31.13 10.01
CA ASP A 235 2.10 31.90 11.17
C ASP A 235 0.66 31.51 11.55
N GLY A 236 0.50 30.89 12.71
CA GLY A 236 -0.81 30.52 13.26
C GLY A 236 -1.76 31.69 13.51
N ARG A 237 -1.25 32.94 13.59
CA ARG A 237 -2.07 34.17 13.69
C ARG A 237 -2.76 34.53 12.38
N LEU A 238 -2.21 34.09 11.25
CA LEU A 238 -2.85 34.18 9.94
C LEU A 238 -3.92 33.10 9.74
N GLY A 239 -4.12 32.24 10.76
CA GLY A 239 -4.95 31.05 10.72
C GLY A 239 -4.26 29.92 9.97
N SER A 240 -4.46 28.67 10.40
CA SER A 240 -4.17 27.54 9.51
C SER A 240 -5.15 27.63 8.33
N LEU A 241 -4.64 27.83 7.13
CA LEU A 241 -5.43 27.93 5.90
C LEU A 241 -4.77 27.02 4.88
N GLY A 242 -5.58 26.16 4.27
CA GLY A 242 -5.14 24.95 3.56
C GLY A 242 -4.02 25.17 2.54
N ALA A 243 -3.37 24.07 2.16
CA ALA A 243 -2.33 24.08 1.14
C ALA A 243 -2.81 24.78 -0.15
N THR A 244 -2.00 25.71 -0.63
CA THR A 244 -2.15 26.43 -1.89
C THR A 244 -1.17 25.89 -2.91
N ILE A 245 -1.50 26.06 -4.19
CA ILE A 245 -0.67 25.55 -5.29
C ILE A 245 -0.25 26.71 -6.19
N ASN A 246 1.06 26.90 -6.31
CA ASN A 246 1.67 27.74 -7.33
C ASN A 246 2.20 26.85 -8.47
N ALA A 247 1.52 26.85 -9.61
CA ALA A 247 1.88 26.03 -10.77
C ALA A 247 3.28 26.35 -11.35
N THR A 248 3.89 27.48 -11.00
CA THR A 248 5.26 27.85 -11.40
C THR A 248 6.30 27.52 -10.33
N GLY A 249 5.88 27.00 -9.17
CA GLY A 249 6.75 26.58 -8.08
C GLY A 249 7.47 25.26 -8.35
N LYS A 250 8.24 24.78 -7.36
CA LYS A 250 9.00 23.53 -7.48
C LYS A 250 8.05 22.32 -7.56
N GLY A 251 8.18 21.53 -8.61
CA GLY A 251 7.46 20.27 -8.82
C GLY A 251 8.40 19.24 -9.44
N THR A 252 9.61 19.14 -8.90
CA THR A 252 10.75 18.49 -9.57
C THR A 252 11.28 17.34 -8.73
N ILE A 253 11.58 16.21 -9.38
CA ILE A 253 12.39 15.14 -8.80
C ILE A 253 13.86 15.47 -9.03
N TYR A 254 14.67 15.38 -7.98
CA TYR A 254 16.12 15.54 -8.03
C TYR A 254 16.81 14.21 -7.72
N ALA A 255 17.95 13.95 -8.34
CA ALA A 255 18.84 12.83 -8.03
C ALA A 255 20.10 13.32 -7.35
N TYR A 256 20.65 12.45 -6.50
CA TYR A 256 21.88 12.65 -5.77
C TYR A 256 22.72 11.37 -5.85
N ASP A 257 24.03 11.53 -6.00
CA ASP A 257 24.97 10.41 -5.87
C ASP A 257 25.09 10.06 -4.38
N VAL A 258 25.04 8.75 -4.09
CA VAL A 258 25.31 8.20 -2.76
C VAL A 258 26.82 8.14 -2.54
N MET A 259 27.28 8.65 -1.40
CA MET A 259 28.69 8.86 -1.10
C MET A 259 29.05 8.41 0.33
N GLY A 260 30.34 8.44 0.66
CA GLY A 260 30.82 8.15 2.02
C GLY A 260 30.51 6.74 2.51
N ASN A 261 30.55 5.75 1.63
CA ASN A 261 30.11 4.38 1.91
C ASN A 261 28.61 4.27 2.25
N GLY A 262 27.76 5.07 1.61
CA GLY A 262 26.31 4.93 1.74
C GLY A 262 25.66 5.85 2.77
N VAL A 263 26.38 6.85 3.27
CA VAL A 263 25.95 7.60 4.48
C VAL A 263 25.56 9.05 4.23
N TYR A 264 25.98 9.65 3.12
CA TYR A 264 25.57 10.99 2.71
C TYR A 264 25.35 11.06 1.20
N ILE A 265 24.72 12.14 0.74
CA ILE A 265 24.36 12.35 -0.65
C ILE A 265 24.97 13.65 -1.20
N GLY A 266 25.17 13.73 -2.51
CA GLY A 266 25.72 14.91 -3.17
C GLY A 266 25.46 14.95 -4.68
N LYS A 267 26.05 15.92 -5.38
CA LYS A 267 25.90 16.10 -6.85
C LYS A 267 24.43 16.13 -7.32
N LYS A 268 23.66 16.98 -6.65
CA LYS A 268 22.26 17.27 -6.97
C LYS A 268 22.08 17.57 -8.45
N ARG A 269 21.11 16.92 -9.09
CA ARG A 269 20.73 17.14 -10.48
C ARG A 269 19.22 16.97 -10.69
N SER A 270 18.62 17.81 -11.52
CA SER A 270 17.20 17.70 -11.88
C SER A 270 16.97 16.46 -12.74
N VAL A 271 15.90 15.72 -12.45
CA VAL A 271 15.52 14.49 -13.15
C VAL A 271 14.25 14.67 -13.94
N TYR A 272 13.20 15.19 -13.30
CA TYR A 272 11.88 15.27 -13.92
C TYR A 272 11.07 16.40 -13.32
N LEU A 273 10.48 17.23 -14.19
CA LEU A 273 9.46 18.21 -13.82
C LEU A 273 8.09 17.60 -14.07
N ALA A 274 7.25 17.51 -13.04
CA ALA A 274 5.88 17.03 -13.19
C ALA A 274 5.11 17.94 -14.15
N GLN A 275 4.42 17.32 -15.11
CA GLN A 275 3.57 18.04 -16.06
C GLN A 275 2.27 18.52 -15.40
N ASP A 276 1.80 17.79 -14.39
CA ASP A 276 0.54 18.06 -13.70
C ASP A 276 0.77 18.10 -12.20
N TRP A 277 0.45 19.25 -11.59
CA TRP A 277 0.50 19.46 -10.14
C TRP A 277 1.92 19.26 -9.58
N VAL A 278 2.14 18.27 -8.72
CA VAL A 278 3.43 17.97 -8.09
C VAL A 278 3.67 16.44 -8.02
N PRO A 279 4.94 15.99 -8.10
CA PRO A 279 5.27 14.58 -7.94
C PRO A 279 5.23 14.20 -6.45
N ASP A 280 4.19 13.44 -6.06
CA ASP A 280 4.00 12.95 -4.68
C ASP A 280 4.88 11.71 -4.39
N GLY A 281 4.30 10.62 -3.90
CA GLY A 281 5.00 9.36 -3.78
C GLY A 281 5.53 8.86 -5.14
N PHE A 282 6.78 8.41 -5.16
CA PHE A 282 7.40 7.76 -6.30
C PHE A 282 8.23 6.57 -5.84
N LYS A 283 8.52 5.64 -6.75
CA LYS A 283 9.35 4.45 -6.49
C LYS A 283 10.23 4.15 -7.69
N VAL A 284 11.30 3.39 -7.45
CA VAL A 284 12.20 2.91 -8.51
C VAL A 284 11.90 1.43 -8.76
N ALA A 285 11.70 1.07 -10.03
CA ALA A 285 11.49 -0.30 -10.47
C ALA A 285 12.82 -1.08 -10.49
N ALA A 286 12.74 -2.42 -10.57
CA ALA A 286 13.94 -3.29 -10.56
C ALA A 286 14.93 -2.99 -11.69
N ASN A 287 14.47 -2.44 -12.81
CA ASN A 287 15.28 -2.05 -13.96
C ASN A 287 15.76 -0.58 -13.91
N GLY A 288 15.56 0.13 -12.79
CA GLY A 288 15.98 1.52 -12.60
C GLY A 288 15.02 2.59 -13.12
N TYR A 289 13.84 2.19 -13.61
CA TYR A 289 12.81 3.12 -14.08
C TYR A 289 12.17 3.81 -12.89
N ILE A 290 11.82 5.09 -13.03
CA ILE A 290 11.08 5.83 -12.00
C ILE A 290 9.59 5.73 -12.33
N VAL A 291 8.80 5.30 -11.36
CA VAL A 291 7.34 5.46 -11.39
C VAL A 291 7.01 6.58 -10.41
N THR A 292 6.23 7.59 -10.80
CA THR A 292 5.92 8.75 -9.95
C THR A 292 4.46 9.14 -10.05
N GLY A 293 3.85 9.56 -8.93
CA GLY A 293 2.54 10.20 -8.94
C GLY A 293 2.52 11.44 -9.84
N ALA A 294 1.42 11.62 -10.57
CA ALA A 294 1.22 12.70 -11.55
C ALA A 294 -0.22 13.23 -11.51
N ARG A 295 -0.69 13.60 -10.31
CA ARG A 295 -2.08 13.96 -10.00
C ARG A 295 -3.05 12.82 -10.35
N PHE A 296 -3.54 12.74 -11.60
CA PHE A 296 -4.53 11.76 -12.05
C PHE A 296 -3.88 10.47 -12.57
N GLY A 297 -2.96 9.90 -11.80
CA GLY A 297 -2.28 8.66 -12.19
C GLY A 297 -0.81 8.63 -11.82
N VAL A 298 -0.06 7.75 -12.50
CA VAL A 298 1.40 7.63 -12.37
C VAL A 298 2.09 7.71 -13.73
N ASN A 299 3.23 8.38 -13.75
CA ASN A 299 4.14 8.46 -14.90
C ASN A 299 5.29 7.47 -14.73
N VAL A 300 5.75 6.88 -15.84
CA VAL A 300 6.90 5.99 -15.91
C VAL A 300 8.00 6.66 -16.70
N LEU A 301 9.19 6.76 -16.10
CA LEU A 301 10.38 7.31 -16.71
C LEU A 301 11.48 6.25 -16.84
N ASP A 302 12.17 6.25 -17.97
CA ASP A 302 13.33 5.37 -18.20
C ASP A 302 14.57 5.81 -17.37
N PRO A 303 15.69 5.06 -17.42
CA PRO A 303 16.88 5.37 -16.63
C PRO A 303 17.56 6.68 -17.04
N ILE A 304 17.38 7.14 -18.29
CA ILE A 304 17.85 8.45 -18.77
C ILE A 304 16.81 9.56 -18.59
N ARG A 305 15.71 9.27 -17.88
CA ARG A 305 14.67 10.18 -17.40
C ARG A 305 13.71 10.68 -18.48
N THR A 306 13.57 9.89 -19.55
CA THR A 306 12.54 10.11 -20.57
C THR A 306 11.19 9.61 -20.07
N LEU A 307 10.14 10.44 -20.15
CA LEU A 307 8.77 10.03 -19.87
C LEU A 307 8.27 9.05 -20.94
N LEU A 308 7.89 7.85 -20.55
CA LEU A 308 7.47 6.78 -21.46
C LEU A 308 5.95 6.56 -21.47
N VAL A 309 5.34 6.45 -20.29
CA VAL A 309 3.94 6.01 -20.13
C VAL A 309 3.29 6.74 -18.96
N ARG A 310 1.98 6.98 -19.06
CA ARG A 310 1.13 7.32 -17.92
C ARG A 310 0.02 6.29 -17.74
N VAL A 311 -0.14 5.78 -16.53
CA VAL A 311 -1.35 5.05 -16.10
C VAL A 311 -2.29 6.06 -15.48
N GLN A 312 -3.47 6.27 -16.09
CA GLN A 312 -4.42 7.30 -15.66
C GLN A 312 -5.50 6.77 -14.70
N THR A 313 -5.94 7.64 -13.79
CA THR A 313 -7.04 7.42 -12.85
C THR A 313 -8.02 8.59 -12.89
N ASN A 314 -9.23 8.42 -12.35
CA ASN A 314 -10.21 9.50 -12.18
C ASN A 314 -10.13 10.19 -10.81
N TYR A 315 -9.05 9.94 -10.04
CA TYR A 315 -8.81 10.48 -8.71
C TYR A 315 -7.33 10.82 -8.53
N THR A 316 -6.99 11.60 -7.51
CA THR A 316 -5.60 12.00 -7.24
C THR A 316 -4.82 10.82 -6.64
N VAL A 317 -3.78 10.35 -7.32
CA VAL A 317 -2.85 9.34 -6.79
C VAL A 317 -1.81 10.03 -5.91
N GLN A 318 -1.75 9.63 -4.65
CA GLN A 318 -0.79 10.14 -3.66
C GLN A 318 0.36 9.16 -3.45
N ASN A 319 0.09 7.85 -3.49
CA ASN A 319 1.12 6.82 -3.42
C ASN A 319 0.65 5.55 -4.15
N PHE A 320 1.55 4.57 -4.25
CA PHE A 320 1.30 3.28 -4.87
C PHE A 320 2.34 2.27 -4.41
N ALA A 321 2.08 0.98 -4.60
CA ALA A 321 3.03 -0.08 -4.31
C ALA A 321 2.93 -1.22 -5.31
N TRP A 322 4.07 -1.82 -5.65
CA TRP A 322 4.08 -3.15 -6.25
C TRP A 322 3.74 -4.19 -5.19
N THR A 323 2.96 -5.17 -5.59
CA THR A 323 2.45 -6.24 -4.73
C THR A 323 2.53 -7.57 -5.48
N ARG A 324 2.20 -8.66 -4.77
CA ARG A 324 2.35 -10.05 -5.20
C ARG A 324 3.81 -10.49 -5.28
N PRO A 325 4.08 -11.81 -5.31
CA PRO A 325 5.46 -12.30 -5.22
C PRO A 325 6.31 -11.93 -6.43
N ASP A 326 5.68 -11.74 -7.58
CA ASP A 326 6.35 -11.35 -8.81
C ASP A 326 6.57 -9.84 -8.93
N LEU A 327 5.97 -9.03 -8.05
CA LEU A 327 6.00 -7.57 -8.04
C LEU A 327 5.56 -6.95 -9.37
N THR A 328 4.57 -7.56 -10.05
CA THR A 328 4.02 -7.08 -11.33
C THR A 328 2.59 -6.53 -11.21
N THR A 329 1.99 -6.56 -10.02
CA THR A 329 0.71 -5.87 -9.76
C THR A 329 0.97 -4.58 -9.01
N LEU A 330 0.54 -3.46 -9.57
CA LEU A 330 0.57 -2.13 -8.95
C LEU A 330 -0.78 -1.80 -8.31
N TRP A 331 -0.76 -1.43 -7.03
CA TRP A 331 -1.89 -0.76 -6.39
C TRP A 331 -1.64 0.73 -6.28
N LEU A 332 -2.61 1.52 -6.70
CA LEU A 332 -2.61 2.99 -6.68
C LEU A 332 -3.62 3.47 -5.66
N MET A 333 -3.27 4.48 -4.86
CA MET A 333 -4.14 5.01 -3.82
C MET A 333 -4.00 6.52 -3.68
N GLY A 334 -5.10 7.17 -3.31
CA GLY A 334 -5.08 8.57 -2.91
C GLY A 334 -6.48 9.14 -2.76
N GLN A 335 -6.59 10.45 -2.90
CA GLN A 335 -7.84 11.16 -2.68
C GLN A 335 -8.87 10.84 -3.78
N GLY A 336 -9.88 10.05 -3.41
CA GLY A 336 -11.03 9.73 -4.25
C GLY A 336 -11.05 8.29 -4.78
N GLY A 337 -10.03 7.47 -4.51
CA GLY A 337 -10.09 6.07 -4.95
C GLY A 337 -8.84 5.24 -4.68
N ILE A 338 -9.00 3.96 -5.00
CA ILE A 338 -7.96 2.94 -5.05
C ILE A 338 -8.12 2.22 -6.39
N SER A 339 -7.02 1.86 -7.04
CA SER A 339 -7.03 1.09 -8.29
C SER A 339 -5.92 0.07 -8.31
N LYS A 340 -6.10 -0.92 -9.18
CA LYS A 340 -5.11 -1.96 -9.44
C LYS A 340 -4.78 -1.96 -10.93
N ALA A 341 -3.49 -2.07 -11.26
CA ALA A 341 -3.01 -2.31 -12.61
C ALA A 341 -2.08 -3.54 -12.60
N ASP A 342 -2.26 -4.44 -13.56
CA ASP A 342 -1.31 -5.54 -13.80
C ASP A 342 -0.46 -5.16 -15.02
N TRP A 343 0.86 -5.24 -14.89
CA TRP A 343 1.79 -4.79 -15.94
C TRP A 343 3.14 -5.53 -15.88
N ASN A 344 3.98 -5.40 -16.89
CA ASN A 344 5.27 -6.13 -16.93
C ASN A 344 6.44 -5.38 -16.24
N LEU A 345 6.20 -4.20 -15.66
CA LEU A 345 7.25 -3.45 -14.97
C LEU A 345 7.38 -3.94 -13.52
N LYS A 346 8.39 -4.78 -13.28
CA LYS A 346 8.66 -5.36 -11.96
C LYS A 346 9.16 -4.32 -10.94
N GLY A 347 8.57 -4.30 -9.76
CA GLY A 347 9.03 -3.50 -8.61
C GLY A 347 10.38 -3.97 -8.04
N GLN A 348 11.04 -3.12 -7.26
CA GLN A 348 12.27 -3.48 -6.57
C GLN A 348 11.98 -4.43 -5.38
N GLU A 349 12.81 -5.45 -5.21
CA GLU A 349 12.86 -6.24 -3.98
C GLU A 349 13.61 -5.44 -2.92
N LEU A 350 12.88 -4.97 -1.90
CA LEU A 350 13.44 -4.34 -0.71
C LEU A 350 13.52 -5.44 0.35
N LYS A 351 14.74 -5.87 0.69
CA LYS A 351 14.99 -6.94 1.65
C LYS A 351 15.07 -6.42 3.07
#